data_AF-A0A8I3W8F8-F1
#
_entry.id   AF-A0A8I3W8F8-F1
#
_cell.length_a   1.000
_cell.length_b   1.000
_cell.length_c   1.000
_cell.angle_alpha   90.00
_cell.angle_beta   90.00
_cell.angle_gamma   90.00
#
_symmetry.space_group_name_H-M   'P 1'
#
loop_
_entity.id
_entity.type
_entity.pdbx_description
1 polymer ?
#
loop_
_entity_poly.entity_id
_entity_poly.type
_entity_poly.pdbx_seq_one_letter_code
_entity_poly.pdbx_strand_id
1 'polypeptide(L)'
;MIRRPPTVVCYICGREYGTKSISIHEPQCLRKWHNENNLLPKELRRPVPKKPEVRTITAKQEKQFWDACLKYCLLMLRHKETMSWQYCA
;
A
#
# COMPACT_ATOMS: atom_id res chain seq x y z
N MET A 1 -19.65 -21.27 -10.60
CA MET A 1 -18.31 -20.72 -10.29
C MET A 1 -18.06 -20.87 -8.80
N ILE A 2 -17.07 -21.67 -8.39
CA ILE A 2 -16.70 -21.79 -6.96
C ILE A 2 -15.98 -20.50 -6.57
N ARG A 3 -16.57 -19.70 -5.68
CA ARG A 3 -15.92 -18.49 -5.13
C ARG A 3 -14.85 -18.94 -4.14
N ARG A 4 -13.60 -18.54 -4.37
CA ARG A 4 -12.52 -18.75 -3.39
C ARG A 4 -12.79 -17.87 -2.16
N PRO A 5 -12.50 -18.37 -0.94
CA PRO A 5 -12.59 -17.55 0.26
C PRO A 5 -11.68 -16.32 0.16
N PRO A 6 -12.04 -15.19 0.79
CA PRO A 6 -11.18 -14.01 0.82
C PRO A 6 -9.87 -14.32 1.57
N THR A 7 -8.77 -13.84 1.01
CA THR A 7 -7.42 -13.94 1.59
C THR A 7 -6.85 -12.57 1.93
N VAL A 8 -5.89 -12.56 2.85
CA VAL A 8 -5.14 -11.38 3.29
C VAL A 8 -3.65 -11.71 3.20
N VAL A 9 -2.86 -10.76 2.72
CA VAL A 9 -1.40 -10.91 2.61
C VAL A 9 -0.73 -10.49 3.92
N CYS A 10 0.17 -11.32 4.45
CA CYS A 10 0.98 -10.96 5.61
C CYS A 10 1.97 -9.85 5.26
N TYR A 11 1.91 -8.73 5.96
CA TYR A 11 2.77 -7.56 5.73
C TYR A 11 4.26 -7.79 6.07
N ILE A 12 4.59 -8.91 6.74
CA ILE A 12 5.97 -9.27 7.12
C ILE A 12 6.61 -10.18 6.07
N CYS A 13 5.90 -11.23 5.64
CA CYS A 13 6.47 -12.27 4.76
C CYS A 13 5.85 -12.36 3.36
N GLY A 14 4.82 -11.57 3.05
CA GLY A 14 4.21 -11.50 1.71
C GLY A 14 3.38 -12.71 1.30
N ARG A 15 3.14 -13.69 2.20
CA ARG A 15 2.30 -14.86 1.91
C ARG A 15 0.81 -14.61 2.17
N GLU A 16 -0.03 -15.32 1.43
CA GLU A 16 -1.49 -15.27 1.58
C GLU A 16 -1.99 -16.19 2.70
N TYR A 17 -2.93 -15.68 3.48
CA TYR A 17 -3.61 -16.39 4.55
C TYR A 17 -5.11 -16.12 4.50
N GLY A 18 -5.91 -17.00 5.09
CA GLY A 18 -7.33 -16.72 5.32
C GLY A 18 -7.50 -15.64 6.37
N THR A 19 -8.63 -14.93 6.33
CA THR A 19 -8.96 -13.83 7.25
C THR A 19 -8.90 -14.23 8.74
N LYS A 20 -9.17 -15.50 9.07
CA LYS A 20 -9.03 -16.02 10.44
C LYS A 20 -7.59 -16.41 10.77
N SER A 21 -6.91 -17.11 9.86
CA SER A 21 -5.57 -17.64 10.13
C SER A 21 -4.49 -16.57 10.17
N ILE A 22 -4.69 -15.42 9.51
CA ILE A 22 -3.74 -14.30 9.56
C ILE A 22 -3.51 -13.77 10.99
N SER A 23 -4.55 -13.75 11.82
CA SER A 23 -4.46 -13.30 13.23
C SER A 23 -3.54 -14.17 14.09
N ILE A 24 -3.43 -15.45 13.75
CA ILE A 24 -2.54 -16.41 14.41
C ILE A 24 -1.15 -16.38 13.76
N HIS A 25 -1.09 -16.16 12.45
CA HIS A 25 0.15 -16.13 11.70
C HIS A 25 1.02 -14.91 12.00
N GLU A 26 0.45 -13.70 11.97
CA GLU A 26 1.19 -12.44 12.17
C GLU A 26 2.11 -12.44 13.41
N PRO A 27 1.63 -12.79 14.63
CA PRO A 27 2.50 -12.80 15.81
C PRO A 27 3.60 -13.87 15.72
N GLN A 28 3.32 -15.03 15.12
CA GLN A 28 4.33 -16.07 14.91
C GLN A 28 5.39 -15.65 13.89
N CYS A 29 4.97 -14.97 12.82
CA CYS A 29 5.85 -14.45 11.78
C CYS A 29 6.75 -13.34 12.34
N LEU A 30 6.22 -12.46 13.18
CA LEU A 30 6.99 -11.40 13.83
C LEU A 30 8.05 -11.97 14.77
N ARG A 31 7.71 -13.00 15.55
CA ARG A 31 8.68 -13.70 16.40
C ARG A 31 9.81 -14.32 15.59
N LYS A 32 9.49 -14.98 14.46
CA LYS A 32 10.50 -15.53 13.55
C LYS A 32 11.40 -14.42 12.99
N TRP A 33 10.81 -13.31 12.54
CA TRP A 33 11.55 -12.16 12.03
C TRP A 33 12.52 -11.58 13.07
N HIS A 34 12.10 -11.45 14.33
CA HIS A 34 12.98 -10.98 15.42
C HIS A 34 14.17 -11.90 15.61
N ASN A 35 13.96 -13.21 15.60
CA ASN A 35 15.04 -14.18 15.75
C ASN A 35 16.06 -14.04 14.61
N GLU A 36 15.59 -14.00 13.36
CA GLU A 36 16.45 -13.83 12.18
C GLU A 36 17.20 -12.51 12.21
N ASN A 37 16.53 -11.42 12.61
CA ASN A 37 17.14 -10.10 12.69
C ASN A 37 18.15 -9.99 13.83
N ASN A 38 17.96 -10.70 14.95
CA ASN A 38 18.90 -10.70 16.08
C ASN A 38 20.19 -11.46 15.78
N LEU A 39 20.15 -12.43 14.87
CA LEU A 39 21.32 -13.14 14.36
C LEU A 39 22.20 -12.27 13.45
N LEU A 40 21.67 -11.16 12.91
CA LEU A 40 22.45 -10.22 12.11
C LEU A 40 23.37 -9.36 12.99
N PRO A 41 24.57 -8.99 12.48
CA PRO A 41 25.39 -7.91 13.04
C PRO A 41 24.55 -6.67 13.28
N LYS A 42 24.87 -5.89 14.32
CA LYS A 42 24.07 -4.75 14.78
C LYS A 42 23.80 -3.74 13.66
N GLU A 43 24.75 -3.61 12.74
CA GLU A 43 24.77 -2.71 11.59
C GLU A 43 23.81 -3.16 10.48
N LEU A 44 23.53 -4.47 10.39
CA LEU A 44 22.65 -5.07 9.40
C LEU A 44 21.23 -5.31 9.92
N ARG A 45 20.99 -5.06 11.22
CA ARG A 45 19.67 -5.22 11.82
C ARG A 45 18.69 -4.22 11.22
N ARG A 46 17.56 -4.74 10.79
CA ARG A 46 16.46 -3.96 10.22
C ARG A 46 15.53 -3.47 11.34
N PRO A 47 14.84 -2.33 11.14
CA PRO A 47 13.78 -1.89 12.04
C PRO A 47 12.58 -2.82 11.95
N VAL A 48 11.79 -2.87 13.03
CA VAL A 48 10.60 -3.72 13.12
C VAL A 48 9.60 -3.37 12.00
N PRO A 49 9.06 -4.37 11.27
CA PRO A 49 8.03 -4.14 10.28
C PRO A 49 6.80 -3.47 10.90
N LYS A 50 6.37 -2.34 10.36
CA LYS A 50 5.18 -1.62 10.81
C LYS A 50 3.95 -2.16 10.10
N LYS A 51 2.91 -2.47 10.87
CA LYS A 51 1.63 -2.86 10.30
C LYS A 51 1.01 -1.67 9.57
N PRO A 52 0.56 -1.81 8.31
CA PRO A 52 -0.12 -0.74 7.60
C PRO A 52 -1.42 -0.37 8.33
N GLU A 53 -1.63 0.92 8.57
CA GLU A 53 -2.91 1.42 9.04
C GLU A 53 -3.89 1.44 7.87
N VAL A 54 -4.91 0.57 7.92
CA VAL A 54 -6.04 0.67 6.99
C VAL A 54 -6.96 1.76 7.52
N ARG A 55 -6.88 2.95 6.91
CA ARG A 55 -7.80 4.05 7.22
C ARG A 55 -9.03 3.94 6.35
N THR A 56 -10.20 3.94 6.97
CA THR A 56 -11.46 4.09 6.24
C THR A 56 -11.60 5.54 5.80
N ILE A 57 -11.68 5.78 4.50
CA ILE A 57 -12.01 7.11 3.96
C ILE A 57 -13.47 7.45 4.28
N THR A 58 -13.70 8.65 4.80
CA THR A 58 -15.04 9.19 4.98
C THR A 58 -15.60 9.69 3.65
N ALA A 59 -16.93 9.75 3.52
CA ALA A 59 -17.58 10.29 2.32
C ALA A 59 -17.10 11.71 1.96
N LYS A 60 -16.76 12.53 2.98
CA LYS A 60 -16.18 13.86 2.78
C LYS A 60 -14.79 13.79 2.13
N GLN A 61 -13.94 12.88 2.61
CA GLN A 61 -12.59 12.69 2.06
C GLN A 61 -12.63 12.11 0.65
N GLU A 62 -13.57 11.20 0.38
CA GLU A 62 -13.78 10.65 -0.96
C GLU A 62 -14.19 11.73 -1.96
N LYS A 63 -15.20 12.55 -1.62
CA LYS A 63 -15.62 13.67 -2.47
C LYS A 63 -14.47 14.64 -2.74
N GLN A 64 -13.74 15.03 -1.69
CA GLN A 64 -12.61 15.95 -1.81
C GLN A 64 -11.49 15.39 -2.71
N PHE A 65 -11.23 14.08 -2.64
CA PHE A 65 -10.26 13.42 -3.52
C PHE A 65 -10.69 13.48 -4.99
N TRP A 66 -11.94 13.11 -5.29
CA TRP A 66 -12.46 13.17 -6.66
C TRP A 66 -12.49 14.60 -7.22
N ASP A 67 -12.89 15.59 -6.41
CA ASP A 67 -12.86 17.01 -6.78
C ASP A 67 -11.42 17.46 -7.12
N ALA A 68 -10.42 17.03 -6.34
CA ALA A 68 -9.01 17.33 -6.60
C ALA A 68 -8.49 16.65 -7.87
N CYS A 69 -8.85 15.39 -8.12
CA CYS A 69 -8.51 14.67 -9.35
C CYS A 69 -9.10 15.36 -10.59
N LEU A 70 -10.37 15.79 -10.53
CA LEU A 70 -11.01 16.52 -11.63
C LEU A 70 -10.30 17.85 -11.90
N LYS A 71 -9.95 18.60 -10.84
CA LYS A 71 -9.19 19.85 -10.96
C LYS A 71 -7.81 19.64 -11.58
N TYR A 72 -7.10 18.57 -11.19
CA TYR A 72 -5.80 18.22 -11.79
C TYR A 72 -5.97 17.85 -13.27
N CYS A 73 -6.98 17.07 -13.63
CA CYS A 73 -7.28 16.73 -15.03
C CYS A 73 -7.55 18.00 -15.87
N LEU A 74 -8.39 18.91 -15.38
CA LEU A 74 -8.67 20.19 -16.04
C LEU A 74 -7.43 21.08 -16.17
N LEU A 75 -6.55 21.07 -15.16
CA LEU A 75 -5.27 21.79 -15.21
C LEU A 75 -4.36 21.21 -16.30
N MET A 76 -4.25 19.88 -16.38
CA MET A 76 -3.44 19.21 -17.41
C MET A 76 -4.01 19.43 -18.82
N LEU A 77 -5.33 19.50 -18.98
CA LEU A 77 -5.98 19.84 -20.25
C LEU A 77 -5.70 21.30 -20.64
N ARG A 78 -5.77 22.23 -19.69
CA ARG A 78 -5.42 23.65 -19.92
C ARG A 78 -3.94 23.84 -20.29
N HIS A 79 -3.02 23.06 -19.70
CA HIS A 79 -1.60 23.11 -20.07
C HIS A 79 -1.31 22.57 -21.48
N LYS A 80 -2.13 21.64 -22.00
CA LYS A 80 -2.03 21.18 -23.40
C LYS A 80 -2.40 22.26 -24.41
N GLU A 81 -3.25 23.23 -24.04
CA GLU A 81 -3.65 24.34 -24.91
C GLU A 81 -2.59 25.47 -24.97
N THR A 82 -1.69 25.54 -23.99
CA THR A 82 -0.61 26.55 -23.94
C THR A 82 0.75 26.05 -24.46
N MET A 83 0.90 24.75 -24.74
CA MET A 83 2.10 24.20 -25.37
C MET A 83 2.02 24.39 -26.89
N SER A 84 2.53 25.53 -27.35
CA SER A 84 2.94 25.75 -28.74
C SER A 84 3.72 24.53 -29.26
N TRP A 85 3.23 23.95 -30.37
CA TRP A 85 3.86 22.86 -31.13
C TRP A 85 5.14 23.32 -31.86
N GLN A 86 6.08 23.96 -31.17
CA GLN A 86 7.32 24.47 -31.78
C GLN A 86 8.48 23.46 -31.79
N TYR A 87 8.27 22.21 -31.34
CA TYR A 87 9.30 21.17 -31.29
C TYR A 87 8.85 19.80 -31.83
N CYS A 88 7.99 19.78 -32.85
CA CYS A 88 7.91 18.64 -33.77
C CYS A 88 8.46 19.11 -35.12
N ALA A 89 9.74 18.80 -35.34
CA ALA A 89 10.39 18.83 -36.65
C ALA A 89 10.12 17.50 -37.38
#